data_AF-V4M5M8-F1
#
_entry.id   AF-V4M5M8-F1
#
_cell.length_a   1.000
_cell.length_b   1.000
_cell.length_c   1.000
_cell.angle_alpha   90.00
_cell.angle_beta   90.00
_cell.angle_gamma   90.00
#
_symmetry.space_group_name_H-M   'P 1'
#
loop_
_entity.id
_entity.type
_entity.pdbx_description
1 polymer ?
#
loop_
_entity_poly.entity_id
_entity_poly.type
_entity_poly.pdbx_seq_one_letter_code
_entity_poly.pdbx_strand_id
1 'polypeptide(L)'
;MMLNQKETGKTVEGPLKQLKITVPKFDNSSLIGSYSITLIGRCLNPPMQDMKTLLYMLPRIWKVEERVAGADLGLGKFQFDFDREEDIQEVMKMEPFHFDY
;
A
#
# COMPACT_ATOMS: atom_id res chain seq x y z
N MET A 1 -11.01 30.07 64.06
CA MET A 1 -9.70 29.66 63.51
C MET A 1 -9.87 29.45 62.02
N MET A 2 -9.10 30.19 61.23
CA MET A 2 -8.96 30.01 59.78
C MET A 2 -8.14 28.74 59.51
N LEU A 3 -8.53 27.91 58.54
CA LEU A 3 -7.59 27.09 57.77
C LEU A 3 -8.07 26.95 56.32
N ASN A 4 -7.29 27.56 55.43
CA ASN A 4 -7.37 27.54 53.97
C ASN A 4 -7.39 26.11 53.41
N GLN A 5 -8.24 25.87 52.40
CA GLN A 5 -8.04 24.79 51.44
C GLN A 5 -7.81 25.36 50.05
N LYS A 6 -6.83 24.74 49.41
CA LYS A 6 -5.97 25.23 48.33
C LYS A 6 -6.70 25.28 46.99
N GLU A 7 -6.43 26.32 46.21
CA GLU A 7 -6.56 26.25 44.77
C GLU A 7 -5.54 25.25 44.22
N THR A 8 -6.00 24.22 43.50
CA THR A 8 -5.15 23.46 42.59
C THR A 8 -5.86 23.25 41.27
N GLY A 9 -5.47 24.06 40.29
CA GLY A 9 -5.34 23.70 38.88
C GLY A 9 -6.59 23.19 38.17
N LYS A 10 -7.33 24.10 37.53
CA LYS A 10 -8.03 23.75 36.29
C LYS A 10 -6.97 23.30 35.28
N THR A 11 -6.85 22.00 35.04
CA THR A 11 -6.18 21.49 33.85
C THR A 11 -7.05 21.87 32.66
N VAL A 12 -6.72 23.02 32.06
CA VAL A 12 -7.22 23.38 30.74
C VAL A 12 -6.58 22.41 29.76
N GLU A 13 -7.32 21.35 29.41
CA GLU A 13 -7.03 20.55 28.22
C GLU A 13 -7.28 21.44 26.99
N GLY A 14 -6.29 22.28 26.69
CA GLY A 14 -6.22 22.96 25.40
C GLY A 14 -6.12 21.91 24.29
N PRO A 15 -6.65 22.19 23.09
CA PRO A 15 -6.55 21.26 21.97
C PRO A 15 -5.08 20.89 21.77
N LEU A 16 -4.79 19.59 21.76
CA LEU A 16 -3.46 19.04 21.49
C LEU A 16 -2.92 19.75 20.25
N LYS A 17 -1.89 20.59 20.43
CA LYS A 17 -1.29 21.36 19.34
C LYS A 17 -0.83 20.34 18.30
N GLN A 18 -1.52 20.31 17.17
CA GLN A 18 -1.20 19.42 16.07
C GLN A 18 0.25 19.69 15.64
N LEU A 19 1.14 18.75 15.95
CA LEU A 19 2.55 18.84 15.59
C LEU A 19 2.64 18.75 14.06
N LYS A 20 2.93 19.89 13.42
CA LYS A 20 3.15 19.94 11.97
C LYS A 20 4.57 19.48 11.69
N ILE A 21 4.70 18.27 11.16
CA ILE A 21 5.97 17.77 10.63
C ILE A 21 6.04 18.21 9.18
N THR A 22 7.07 18.97 8.82
CA THR A 22 7.36 19.31 7.42
C THR A 22 8.28 18.25 6.85
N VAL A 23 7.81 17.52 5.85
CA VAL A 23 8.65 16.59 5.09
C VAL A 23 9.55 17.40 4.16
N PRO A 24 10.88 17.21 4.21
CA PRO A 24 11.79 17.84 3.27
C PRO A 24 11.42 17.49 1.83
N LYS A 25 11.59 18.44 0.91
CA LYS A 25 11.46 18.12 -0.51
C LYS A 25 12.57 17.15 -0.89
N PHE A 26 12.17 16.00 -1.42
CA PHE A 26 13.06 14.99 -1.95
C PHE A 26 12.74 14.80 -3.44
N ASP A 27 13.77 14.68 -4.26
CA ASP A 27 13.61 14.40 -5.68
C ASP A 27 13.30 12.91 -5.88
N ASN A 28 12.05 12.62 -6.28
CA ASN A 28 11.57 11.27 -6.53
C ASN A 28 11.72 10.84 -8.01
N SER A 29 12.35 11.64 -8.86
CA SER A 29 12.42 11.37 -10.31
C SER A 29 12.95 9.97 -10.64
N SER A 30 14.02 9.54 -9.97
CA SER A 30 14.60 8.20 -10.14
C SER A 30 13.67 7.08 -9.66
N LEU A 31 13.01 7.27 -8.52
CA LEU A 31 12.05 6.31 -7.96
C LEU A 31 10.83 6.16 -8.87
N ILE A 32 10.28 7.27 -9.35
CA ILE A 32 9.16 7.25 -10.30
C ILE A 32 9.57 6.51 -11.57
N GLY A 33 10.81 6.72 -12.05
CA GLY A 33 11.35 6.00 -13.20
C GLY A 33 11.48 4.49 -12.96
N SER A 34 11.97 4.07 -11.78
CA SER A 34 12.17 2.66 -11.47
C SER A 34 10.87 1.86 -11.35
N TYR A 35 9.77 2.51 -10.96
CA TYR A 35 8.45 1.88 -10.83
C TYR A 35 7.53 2.12 -12.04
N SER A 36 8.08 2.54 -13.19
CA SER A 36 7.31 2.87 -14.40
C SER A 36 6.58 1.66 -15.00
N ILE A 37 7.07 0.45 -14.75
CA ILE A 37 6.50 -0.83 -15.23
C ILE A 37 5.94 -1.70 -14.10
N THR A 38 5.57 -1.09 -12.97
CA THR A 38 4.96 -1.79 -11.84
C THR A 38 3.44 -1.69 -11.90
N LEU A 39 2.76 -2.84 -11.76
CA LEU A 39 1.31 -2.93 -11.62
C LEU A 39 0.95 -2.95 -10.13
N ILE A 40 0.04 -2.05 -9.72
CA ILE A 40 -0.56 -2.08 -8.38
C ILE A 40 -2.01 -2.47 -8.49
N GLY A 41 -2.41 -3.51 -7.74
CA GLY A 41 -3.78 -4.00 -7.70
C GLY A 41 -4.33 -4.08 -6.29
N ARG A 42 -5.65 -4.29 -6.21
CA ARG A 42 -6.37 -4.50 -4.95
C ARG A 42 -7.18 -5.79 -5.03
N CYS A 43 -6.99 -6.67 -4.05
CA CYS A 43 -7.86 -7.81 -3.82
C CYS A 43 -9.26 -7.29 -3.42
N LEU A 44 -10.26 -7.61 -4.23
CA LEU A 44 -11.64 -7.15 -4.01
C LEU A 44 -12.41 -8.07 -3.05
N ASN A 45 -11.97 -9.31 -2.87
CA ASN A 45 -12.59 -10.26 -1.96
C ASN A 45 -11.60 -10.93 -0.98
N PRO A 46 -10.94 -10.17 -0.08
CA PRO A 46 -9.94 -10.72 0.84
C PRO A 46 -10.37 -11.93 1.69
N PRO A 47 -11.64 -12.05 2.14
CA PRO A 47 -12.08 -13.23 2.89
C PRO A 47 -12.02 -14.54 2.10
N MET A 48 -12.16 -14.49 0.77
CA MET A 48 -12.13 -15.67 -0.10
C MET A 48 -10.84 -15.76 -0.93
N GLN A 49 -10.13 -14.65 -1.13
CA GLN A 49 -8.90 -14.55 -1.90
C GLN A 49 -7.76 -14.14 -0.99
N ASP A 50 -7.01 -15.15 -0.54
CA ASP A 50 -5.81 -14.95 0.24
C ASP A 50 -4.70 -14.28 -0.60
N MET A 51 -3.98 -13.33 -0.01
CA MET A 51 -2.94 -12.55 -0.68
C MET A 51 -1.78 -13.41 -1.17
N LYS A 52 -1.39 -14.45 -0.41
CA LYS A 52 -0.30 -15.35 -0.80
C LYS A 52 -0.71 -16.17 -2.02
N THR A 53 -1.95 -16.66 -2.04
CA THR A 53 -2.50 -17.36 -3.20
C THR A 53 -2.60 -16.44 -4.41
N LEU A 54 -3.07 -15.20 -4.24
CA LEU A 54 -3.13 -14.21 -5.32
C LEU A 54 -1.75 -13.95 -5.93
N LEU A 55 -0.75 -13.67 -5.09
CA LEU A 55 0.62 -13.40 -5.52
C LEU A 55 1.26 -14.60 -6.24
N TYR A 56 0.83 -15.81 -5.87
CA TYR A 56 1.28 -17.05 -6.51
C TYR A 56 0.55 -17.34 -7.83
N MET A 57 -0.76 -17.11 -7.90
CA MET A 57 -1.59 -17.55 -9.02
C MET A 57 -1.57 -16.58 -10.19
N LEU A 58 -1.65 -15.26 -9.94
CA LEU A 58 -1.75 -14.27 -11.02
C LEU A 58 -0.57 -14.33 -12.01
N PRO A 59 0.70 -14.40 -11.58
CA PRO A 59 1.81 -14.52 -12.51
C PRO A 59 1.73 -15.74 -13.42
N ARG A 60 1.17 -16.87 -12.93
CA ARG A 60 0.99 -18.10 -13.72
C ARG A 60 -0.15 -17.98 -14.73
N ILE A 61 -1.25 -17.34 -14.34
CA ILE A 61 -2.39 -17.08 -15.24
C ILE A 61 -1.94 -16.21 -16.41
N TRP A 62 -1.12 -15.20 -16.12
CA TRP A 62 -0.52 -14.30 -17.11
C TRP A 62 0.69 -14.88 -17.85
N LYS A 63 1.22 -16.05 -17.42
CA LYS A 63 2.41 -16.71 -17.97
C LYS A 63 3.69 -15.84 -17.89
N VAL A 64 3.86 -15.17 -16.77
CA VAL A 64 4.98 -14.25 -16.45
C VAL A 64 5.70 -14.63 -15.16
N GLU A 65 5.50 -15.84 -14.63
CA GLU A 65 5.96 -16.28 -13.30
C GLU A 65 7.47 -16.13 -13.03
N GLU A 66 8.31 -16.10 -14.07
CA GLU A 66 9.77 -15.90 -13.96
C GLU A 66 10.22 -14.47 -14.33
N ARG A 67 9.29 -13.59 -14.67
CA ARG A 67 9.55 -12.25 -15.24
C ARG A 67 8.87 -11.12 -14.46
N VAL A 68 8.38 -11.45 -13.26
CA VAL A 68 7.67 -10.52 -12.39
C VAL A 68 7.98 -10.81 -10.92
N ALA A 69 8.21 -9.76 -10.14
CA ALA A 69 8.35 -9.82 -8.70
C ALA A 69 7.06 -9.34 -8.02
N GLY A 70 6.44 -10.19 -7.21
CA GLY A 70 5.21 -9.87 -6.47
C GLY A 70 5.46 -9.49 -5.01
N ALA A 71 4.74 -8.50 -4.49
CA ALA A 71 4.76 -8.17 -3.07
C ALA A 71 3.39 -7.75 -2.52
N ASP A 72 3.14 -8.09 -1.25
CA ASP A 72 1.99 -7.63 -0.48
C ASP A 72 2.27 -6.23 0.08
N LEU A 73 1.40 -5.27 -0.23
CA LEU A 73 1.47 -3.89 0.26
C LEU A 73 0.57 -3.66 1.49
N GLY A 74 -0.11 -4.69 1.96
CA GLY A 74 -1.07 -4.64 3.03
C GLY A 74 -2.39 -3.97 2.63
N LEU A 75 -3.38 -4.09 3.53
CA LEU A 75 -4.73 -3.55 3.34
C LEU A 75 -5.38 -4.04 2.03
N GLY A 76 -5.11 -5.29 1.66
CA GLY A 76 -5.61 -5.93 0.45
C GLY A 76 -5.01 -5.39 -0.85
N LYS A 77 -3.86 -4.71 -0.81
CA LYS A 77 -3.15 -4.24 -2.00
C LYS A 77 -1.93 -5.09 -2.29
N PHE A 78 -1.62 -5.27 -3.56
CA PHE A 78 -0.40 -5.94 -4.02
C PHE A 78 0.30 -5.11 -5.09
N GLN A 79 1.56 -5.42 -5.32
CA GLN A 79 2.31 -4.95 -6.47
C GLN A 79 2.92 -6.12 -7.23
N PHE A 80 3.07 -5.93 -8.53
CA PHE A 80 3.86 -6.76 -9.43
C PHE A 80 4.81 -5.85 -10.21
N ASP A 81 6.10 -6.06 -10.01
CA ASP A 81 7.16 -5.34 -10.71
C ASP A 81 7.67 -6.21 -11.87
N PHE A 82 7.52 -5.74 -13.09
CA PHE A 82 7.82 -6.51 -14.29
C PHE A 82 9.24 -6.26 -14.78
N ASP A 83 9.88 -7.27 -15.37
CA ASP A 83 11.19 -7.10 -15.99
C ASP A 83 11.11 -6.41 -17.37
N ARG A 84 9.93 -6.49 -18.02
CA ARG A 84 9.71 -6.02 -19.40
C ARG A 84 8.40 -5.24 -19.52
N GLU A 85 8.45 -4.13 -20.23
CA GLU A 85 7.27 -3.30 -20.50
C GLU A 85 6.20 -4.07 -21.31
N GLU A 86 6.61 -4.96 -22.21
CA GLU A 86 5.71 -5.79 -23.02
C GLU A 86 4.77 -6.65 -22.16
N ASP A 87 5.25 -7.10 -21.00
CA ASP A 87 4.49 -8.01 -20.12
C ASP A 87 3.36 -7.28 -19.39
N ILE A 88 3.62 -6.10 -18.86
CA ILE A 88 2.56 -5.29 -18.25
C ILE A 88 1.52 -4.88 -19.30
N GLN A 89 1.95 -4.54 -20.53
CA GLN A 89 1.03 -4.22 -21.61
C GLN A 89 0.14 -5.41 -21.99
N GLU A 90 0.69 -6.61 -22.03
CA GLU A 90 -0.09 -7.82 -22.36
C GLU A 90 -1.03 -8.21 -21.22
N VAL A 91 -0.55 -8.14 -19.97
CA VAL A 91 -1.40 -8.34 -18.78
C VAL A 91 -2.58 -7.36 -18.79
N MET A 92 -2.35 -6.09 -19.07
CA MET A 92 -3.41 -5.07 -19.13
C MET A 92 -4.47 -5.33 -20.20
N LYS A 93 -4.16 -6.12 -21.25
CA LYS A 93 -5.16 -6.53 -22.26
C LYS A 93 -6.02 -7.72 -21.82
N MET A 94 -5.55 -8.49 -20.84
CA MET A 94 -6.25 -9.68 -20.34
C MET A 94 -7.32 -9.29 -19.31
N GLU A 95 -8.42 -8.70 -19.76
CA GLU A 95 -9.62 -8.50 -18.91
C GLU A 95 -10.52 -9.77 -18.91
N PRO A 96 -11.18 -10.17 -17.80
CA PRO A 96 -11.05 -9.75 -16.40
C PRO A 96 -10.06 -10.61 -15.59
N PHE A 97 -9.40 -9.99 -14.61
CA PHE A 97 -8.46 -10.62 -13.68
C PHE A 97 -9.18 -11.41 -12.57
N HIS A 98 -9.86 -12.50 -12.92
CA HIS A 98 -10.38 -13.45 -11.95
C HIS A 98 -9.47 -14.69 -11.86
N PHE A 99 -9.34 -15.22 -10.65
CA PHE A 99 -8.84 -16.56 -10.43
C PHE A 99 -9.84 -17.23 -9.49
N ASP A 100 -10.42 -18.34 -9.94
CA ASP A 100 -11.24 -19.20 -9.10
C ASP A 100 -10.36 -20.39 -8.67
N TYR A 101 -10.46 -20.75 -7.39
CA TYR A 101 -9.89 -21.97 -6.83
C TYR A 101 -11.03 -22.95 -6.52
#